data_AF-A0ABD3X9L1-F1
#
_entry.id   AF-A0ABD3X9L1-F1
#
_cell.length_a   1.000
_cell.length_b   1.000
_cell.length_c   1.000
_cell.angle_alpha   90.00
_cell.angle_beta   90.00
_cell.angle_gamma   90.00
#
_symmetry.space_group_name_H-M   'P 1'
#
loop_
_entity.id
_entity.type
_entity.pdbx_description
1 polymer ?
#
loop_
_entity_poly.entity_id
_entity_poly.type
_entity_poly.pdbx_seq_one_letter_code
_entity_poly.pdbx_strand_id
1 'polypeptide(L)'
;MINKCFIKPAVSDDALSSYHCKTCLFYLIENTPTAIWQPDNLLLCVEMCLRLLYNWTESTICPNYFIPEENMFHCKVYGHVRGQLLAVLSNLLRQDGRYLVAISCDNIGQKLVRICQIPHMGLESQNHNSTQMLVTSVIFMFMNIEIAAEFAVKYDLSCEAHQLDRCFPAHEPRWDINITLHKLHCSSIGSKLASKSLSLEIPDQQSLDVAHELLLWGSSSDVASGKLKLAAFYLVQDNLDMSKDVLSDIHKTFNYKVTKIRVLSKYTLQAILSENLSTAQLISQYFALSVFYHPSEINCIPKSLIPELFCSKPHMSFDPKFYLHFLEFLCYHSANNFSHKKAALDNMIYVIRHERLEFKNTTLNLLAHCLTQEGRLTNAYSILCKSMKLINENNGAKWKIATLINAAFRYRLGGQ
;
A
#
# COMPACT_ATOMS: atom_id res chain seq x y z
N MET A 1 -25.07 -0.57 -14.99
CA MET A 1 -25.40 0.68 -14.29
C MET A 1 -24.22 1.04 -13.43
N ILE A 2 -23.52 2.15 -13.73
CA ILE A 2 -22.47 2.70 -12.87
C ILE A 2 -23.15 3.08 -11.56
N ASN A 3 -22.79 2.40 -10.47
CA ASN A 3 -23.40 2.66 -9.17
C ASN A 3 -22.93 4.05 -8.72
N LYS A 4 -23.87 5.00 -8.55
CA LYS A 4 -23.64 6.43 -8.20
C LYS A 4 -22.90 6.67 -6.87
N CYS A 5 -22.36 5.64 -6.22
CA CYS A 5 -21.94 5.67 -4.83
C CYS A 5 -20.44 5.92 -4.59
N PHE A 6 -19.58 5.99 -5.61
CA PHE A 6 -18.12 6.10 -5.39
C PHE A 6 -17.59 7.52 -5.24
N ILE A 7 -18.34 8.51 -5.70
CA ILE A 7 -18.05 9.93 -5.47
C ILE A 7 -19.42 10.54 -5.18
N LYS A 8 -19.67 11.02 -3.94
CA LYS A 8 -20.77 11.98 -3.76
C LYS A 8 -20.50 13.08 -4.80
N PRO A 9 -21.43 13.36 -5.74
CA PRO A 9 -21.12 14.32 -6.78
C PRO A 9 -20.89 15.66 -6.08
N ALA A 10 -19.64 16.10 -6.07
CA ALA A 10 -19.24 17.40 -5.57
C ALA A 10 -19.68 18.52 -6.54
N VAL A 11 -20.41 18.16 -7.60
CA VAL A 11 -20.89 18.99 -8.70
C VAL A 11 -22.38 18.70 -8.87
N SER A 12 -23.17 19.70 -9.26
CA SER A 12 -24.62 19.51 -9.55
C SER A 12 -24.87 18.31 -10.48
N ASP A 13 -25.92 17.52 -10.19
CA ASP A 13 -26.29 16.30 -10.93
C ASP A 13 -26.56 16.54 -12.43
N ASP A 14 -26.82 17.80 -12.83
CA ASP A 14 -27.10 18.20 -14.21
C ASP A 14 -25.89 18.79 -14.98
N ALA A 15 -24.73 18.93 -14.32
CA ALA A 15 -23.57 19.61 -14.90
C ALA A 15 -22.86 18.78 -15.98
N LEU A 16 -22.82 17.46 -15.81
CA LEU A 16 -22.21 16.52 -16.76
C LEU A 16 -23.11 15.30 -16.96
N SER A 17 -22.98 14.70 -18.14
CA SER A 17 -23.69 13.49 -18.53
C SER A 17 -22.78 12.62 -19.40
N SER A 18 -23.17 11.37 -19.61
CA SER A 18 -22.45 10.47 -20.52
C SER A 18 -22.30 11.02 -21.94
N TYR A 19 -23.18 11.93 -22.37
CA TYR A 19 -23.13 12.52 -23.71
C TYR A 19 -21.91 13.44 -23.89
N HIS A 20 -21.48 14.14 -22.84
CA HIS A 20 -20.28 14.97 -22.88
C HIS A 20 -19.02 14.11 -23.08
N CYS A 21 -18.92 12.98 -22.38
CA CYS A 21 -17.81 12.05 -22.56
C CYS A 21 -17.80 11.43 -23.97
N LYS A 22 -18.97 11.08 -24.52
CA LYS A 22 -19.10 10.59 -25.91
C LYS A 22 -18.64 11.65 -26.91
N THR A 23 -18.99 12.91 -26.67
CA THR A 23 -18.58 14.04 -27.50
C THR A 23 -17.06 14.18 -27.50
N CYS A 24 -16.40 14.16 -26.34
CA CYS A 24 -14.93 14.19 -26.28
C CYS A 24 -14.30 13.05 -27.09
N LEU A 25 -14.87 11.84 -26.97
CA LEU A 25 -14.40 10.68 -27.69
C LEU A 25 -14.52 10.86 -29.21
N PHE A 26 -15.67 11.32 -29.70
CA PHE A 26 -15.86 11.56 -31.13
C PHE A 26 -14.90 12.61 -31.67
N TYR A 27 -14.75 13.75 -30.99
CA TYR A 27 -13.81 14.79 -31.39
C TYR A 27 -12.38 14.28 -31.45
N LEU A 28 -11.94 13.51 -30.45
CA LEU A 28 -10.56 13.03 -30.45
C LEU A 28 -10.34 11.93 -31.49
N ILE A 29 -11.32 11.04 -31.73
CA ILE A 29 -11.21 10.00 -32.78
C ILE A 29 -11.01 10.62 -34.16
N GLU A 30 -11.73 11.70 -34.47
CA GLU A 30 -11.58 12.38 -35.76
C GLU A 30 -10.27 13.16 -35.89
N ASN A 31 -9.79 13.74 -34.79
CA ASN A 31 -8.68 14.69 -34.83
C ASN A 31 -7.32 14.07 -34.48
N THR A 32 -7.25 12.76 -34.29
CA THR A 32 -6.01 12.08 -33.92
C THR A 32 -5.79 10.81 -34.74
N PRO A 33 -4.52 10.42 -35.00
CA PRO A 33 -4.24 9.25 -35.81
C PRO A 33 -4.92 7.99 -35.27
N THR A 34 -5.45 7.14 -36.16
CA THR A 34 -6.08 5.86 -35.82
C THR A 34 -5.15 4.91 -35.05
N ALA A 35 -3.83 5.06 -35.23
CA ALA A 35 -2.80 4.36 -34.46
C ALA A 35 -2.83 4.67 -32.95
N ILE A 36 -3.40 5.82 -32.55
CA ILE A 36 -3.58 6.17 -31.13
C ILE A 36 -4.75 5.38 -30.53
N TRP A 37 -5.79 5.07 -31.29
CA TRP A 37 -7.01 4.39 -30.79
C TRP A 37 -6.89 2.87 -30.77
N GLN A 38 -5.77 2.39 -30.27
CA GLN A 38 -5.52 0.97 -30.09
C GLN A 38 -5.77 0.57 -28.62
N PRO A 39 -6.20 -0.68 -28.37
CA PRO A 39 -6.24 -1.32 -27.05
C PRO A 39 -5.13 -0.92 -26.08
N ASP A 40 -3.88 -0.93 -26.55
CA ASP A 40 -2.69 -0.69 -25.74
C ASP A 40 -2.56 0.78 -25.28
N ASN A 41 -3.17 1.71 -26.02
CA ASN A 41 -3.14 3.14 -25.76
C ASN A 41 -4.36 3.62 -24.97
N LEU A 42 -5.19 2.71 -24.45
CA LEU A 42 -6.43 3.05 -23.78
C LEU A 42 -6.27 4.11 -22.68
N LEU A 43 -5.23 4.00 -21.84
CA LEU A 43 -5.01 4.98 -20.77
C LEU A 43 -4.67 6.36 -21.32
N LEU A 44 -3.87 6.40 -22.39
CA LEU A 44 -3.57 7.62 -23.12
C LEU A 44 -4.85 8.21 -23.74
N CYS A 45 -5.71 7.38 -24.36
CA CYS A 45 -7.00 7.81 -24.90
C CYS A 45 -7.95 8.37 -23.83
N VAL A 46 -8.01 7.74 -22.65
CA VAL A 46 -8.81 8.22 -21.51
C VAL A 46 -8.26 9.54 -21.00
N GLU A 47 -6.94 9.66 -20.86
CA GLU A 47 -6.28 10.90 -20.45
C GLU A 47 -6.54 12.03 -21.45
N MET A 48 -6.45 11.76 -22.76
CA MET A 48 -6.77 12.71 -23.82
C MET A 48 -8.22 13.19 -23.72
N CYS A 49 -9.17 12.28 -23.48
CA CYS A 49 -10.58 12.64 -23.26
C CYS A 49 -10.75 13.55 -22.04
N LEU A 50 -10.08 13.23 -20.93
CA LEU A 50 -10.13 14.04 -19.70
C LEU A 50 -9.48 15.42 -19.88
N ARG A 51 -8.37 15.50 -20.63
CA ARG A 51 -7.71 16.78 -20.96
C ARG A 51 -8.57 17.64 -21.88
N LEU A 52 -9.21 17.05 -22.88
CA LEU A 52 -10.14 17.78 -23.75
C LEU A 52 -11.33 18.32 -22.95
N LEU A 53 -11.91 17.48 -22.09
CA LEU A 53 -13.01 17.88 -21.21
C LEU A 53 -12.59 18.96 -20.21
N TYR A 54 -11.36 18.90 -19.69
CA TYR A 54 -10.77 19.94 -18.84
C TYR A 54 -10.70 21.27 -19.59
N ASN A 55 -10.14 21.27 -20.81
CA ASN A 55 -10.01 22.47 -21.63
C ASN A 55 -11.38 23.08 -21.97
N TRP A 56 -12.36 22.26 -22.32
CA TRP A 56 -13.75 22.71 -22.56
C TRP A 56 -14.41 23.26 -21.30
N THR A 57 -14.13 22.68 -20.14
CA THR A 57 -14.63 23.20 -18.86
C THR A 57 -13.98 24.54 -18.51
N GLU A 58 -12.69 24.69 -18.82
CA GLU A 58 -11.94 25.93 -18.62
C GLU A 58 -12.50 27.04 -19.52
N SER A 59 -12.74 26.77 -20.80
CA SER A 59 -13.31 27.73 -21.74
C SER A 59 -14.83 27.91 -21.62
N THR A 60 -15.52 27.07 -20.83
CA THR A 60 -17.00 26.98 -20.75
C THR A 60 -17.68 26.66 -22.08
N ILE A 61 -16.95 26.06 -23.02
CA ILE A 61 -17.43 25.72 -24.36
C ILE A 61 -17.24 24.22 -24.57
N CYS A 62 -18.35 23.49 -24.61
CA CYS A 62 -18.40 22.10 -25.04
C CYS A 62 -19.33 22.01 -26.26
N PRO A 63 -18.77 21.95 -27.48
CA PRO A 63 -19.58 21.92 -28.69
C PRO A 63 -20.34 20.60 -28.81
N ASN A 64 -21.57 20.63 -29.32
CA ASN A 64 -22.27 19.41 -29.71
C ASN A 64 -21.61 18.83 -30.95
N TYR A 65 -21.42 17.51 -30.97
CA TYR A 65 -20.75 16.83 -32.08
C TYR A 65 -21.49 16.95 -33.43
N PHE A 66 -22.82 16.92 -33.44
CA PHE A 66 -23.61 17.03 -34.67
C PHE A 66 -23.96 18.48 -35.06
N ILE A 67 -23.95 19.39 -34.08
CA ILE A 67 -24.29 20.81 -34.25
C ILE A 67 -23.22 21.64 -33.52
N PRO A 68 -22.04 21.85 -34.10
CA PRO A 68 -20.89 22.46 -33.41
C PRO A 68 -21.18 23.84 -32.80
N GLU A 69 -22.17 24.57 -33.33
CA GLU A 69 -22.64 25.86 -32.85
C GLU A 69 -23.37 25.76 -31.50
N GLU A 70 -23.94 24.60 -31.17
CA GLU A 70 -24.67 24.37 -29.93
C GLU A 70 -23.71 24.03 -28.78
N ASN A 71 -23.54 24.97 -27.85
CA ASN A 71 -22.73 24.78 -26.66
C ASN A 71 -23.50 24.00 -25.57
N MET A 72 -23.14 22.75 -25.34
CA MET A 72 -23.77 21.88 -24.35
C MET A 72 -23.54 22.31 -22.90
N PHE A 73 -22.53 23.16 -22.65
CA PHE A 73 -22.27 23.74 -21.33
C PHE A 73 -23.08 25.00 -21.05
N HIS A 74 -23.79 25.53 -22.05
CA HIS A 74 -24.60 26.73 -21.90
C HIS A 74 -25.62 26.58 -20.76
N CYS A 75 -25.67 27.58 -19.87
CA CYS A 75 -26.53 27.63 -18.69
C CYS A 75 -26.38 26.45 -17.69
N LYS A 76 -25.37 25.57 -17.85
CA LYS A 76 -25.14 24.40 -16.98
C LYS A 76 -23.79 24.43 -16.29
N VAL A 77 -22.73 24.82 -17.00
CA VAL A 77 -21.34 24.81 -16.49
C VAL A 77 -20.80 26.23 -16.44
N TYR A 78 -21.10 26.94 -15.35
CA TYR A 78 -20.63 28.30 -15.09
C TYR A 78 -20.40 28.52 -13.58
N GLY A 79 -19.74 29.62 -13.22
CA GLY A 79 -19.56 30.03 -11.82
C GLY A 79 -18.99 28.93 -10.91
N HIS A 80 -19.71 28.62 -9.83
CA HIS A 80 -19.27 27.63 -8.84
C HIS A 80 -19.17 26.20 -9.40
N VAL A 81 -20.11 25.81 -10.28
CA VAL A 81 -20.17 24.48 -10.91
C VAL A 81 -18.92 24.24 -11.77
N ARG A 82 -18.51 25.24 -12.54
CA ARG A 82 -17.26 25.21 -13.33
C ARG A 82 -16.04 25.01 -12.41
N GLY A 83 -15.96 25.75 -11.31
CA GLY A 83 -14.84 25.65 -10.36
C GLY A 83 -14.72 24.27 -9.72
N GLN A 84 -15.86 23.69 -9.30
CA GLN A 84 -15.90 22.32 -8.77
C GLN A 84 -15.48 21.29 -9.82
N LEU A 85 -15.95 21.43 -11.06
CA LEU A 85 -15.61 20.50 -12.13
C LEU A 85 -14.13 20.57 -12.52
N LEU A 86 -13.55 21.78 -12.61
CA LEU A 86 -12.11 21.96 -12.83
C LEU A 86 -11.28 21.35 -11.69
N ALA A 87 -11.73 21.48 -10.43
CA ALA A 87 -11.06 20.84 -9.30
C ALA A 87 -11.09 19.31 -9.40
N VAL A 88 -12.23 18.72 -9.81
CA VAL A 88 -12.34 17.26 -10.02
C VAL A 88 -11.45 16.81 -11.17
N LEU A 89 -11.54 17.45 -12.34
CA LEU A 89 -10.77 17.07 -13.53
C LEU A 89 -9.26 17.28 -13.32
N SER A 90 -8.83 18.37 -12.68
CA SER A 90 -7.42 18.58 -12.34
C SER A 90 -6.91 17.54 -11.35
N ASN A 91 -7.71 17.13 -10.36
CA ASN A 91 -7.34 16.04 -9.46
C ASN A 91 -7.24 14.69 -10.19
N LEU A 92 -8.13 14.41 -11.15
CA LEU A 92 -8.05 13.21 -11.99
C LEU A 92 -6.78 13.21 -12.85
N LEU A 93 -6.42 14.35 -13.42
CA LEU A 93 -5.24 14.51 -14.29
C LEU A 93 -3.91 14.59 -13.53
N ARG A 94 -3.92 15.01 -12.24
CA ARG A 94 -2.72 15.15 -11.41
C ARG A 94 -2.33 13.88 -10.65
N GLN A 95 -3.20 12.88 -10.56
CA GLN A 95 -2.93 11.70 -9.74
C GLN A 95 -2.37 10.53 -10.55
N ASP A 96 -1.33 9.90 -9.99
CA ASP A 96 -0.56 8.77 -10.54
C ASP A 96 -1.38 7.47 -10.62
N GLY A 97 -2.48 7.45 -11.39
CA GLY A 97 -3.27 6.25 -11.69
C GLY A 97 -4.24 5.78 -10.60
N ARG A 98 -4.30 6.43 -9.43
CA ARG A 98 -5.18 6.03 -8.30
C ARG A 98 -6.68 5.95 -8.63
N TYR A 99 -7.16 6.77 -9.56
CA TYR A 99 -8.57 6.72 -10.00
C TYR A 99 -8.82 5.65 -11.08
N LEU A 100 -7.80 5.24 -11.82
CA LEU A 100 -7.89 4.08 -12.73
C LEU A 100 -8.07 2.78 -11.94
N VAL A 101 -7.47 2.70 -10.74
CA VAL A 101 -7.71 1.59 -9.78
C VAL A 101 -9.16 1.60 -9.28
N ALA A 102 -9.82 2.76 -9.18
CA ALA A 102 -11.25 2.82 -8.84
C ALA A 102 -12.15 2.36 -10.02
N ILE A 103 -11.73 2.60 -11.27
CA ILE A 103 -12.40 2.08 -12.47
C ILE A 103 -12.23 0.55 -12.57
N SER A 104 -11.07 0.01 -12.18
CA SER A 104 -10.76 -1.43 -12.09
C SER A 104 -11.81 -2.25 -11.31
N CYS A 105 -12.56 -1.61 -10.41
CA CYS A 105 -13.53 -2.25 -9.55
C CYS A 105 -14.94 -2.43 -10.18
N ASP A 106 -15.16 -2.05 -11.44
CA ASP A 106 -16.42 -2.31 -12.15
C ASP A 106 -16.24 -3.19 -13.40
N ASN A 107 -17.38 -3.60 -14.00
CA ASN A 107 -17.38 -4.46 -15.20
C ASN A 107 -16.67 -3.82 -16.41
N ILE A 108 -16.43 -2.49 -16.41
CA ILE A 108 -15.67 -1.79 -17.44
C ILE A 108 -14.19 -1.90 -17.11
N GLY A 109 -13.78 -1.64 -15.87
CA GLY A 109 -12.41 -1.88 -15.40
C GLY A 109 -11.89 -3.27 -15.72
N GLN A 110 -12.69 -4.32 -15.43
CA GLN A 110 -12.34 -5.70 -15.76
C GLN A 110 -12.21 -5.96 -17.27
N LYS A 111 -12.96 -5.24 -18.12
CA LYS A 111 -12.85 -5.33 -19.59
C LYS A 111 -11.65 -4.56 -20.14
N LEU A 112 -11.36 -3.38 -19.59
CA LEU A 112 -10.22 -2.55 -19.99
C LEU A 112 -8.90 -3.25 -19.68
N VAL A 113 -8.85 -3.89 -18.52
CA VAL A 113 -7.74 -4.73 -18.09
C VAL A 113 -7.47 -5.86 -19.10
N ARG A 114 -8.51 -6.58 -19.54
CA ARG A 114 -8.44 -7.64 -20.58
C ARG A 114 -7.97 -7.17 -21.96
N ILE A 115 -8.24 -5.92 -22.31
CA ILE A 115 -7.89 -5.32 -23.60
C ILE A 115 -6.38 -4.99 -23.66
N CYS A 116 -5.77 -4.58 -22.55
CA CYS A 116 -4.33 -4.26 -22.45
C CYS A 116 -3.41 -5.50 -22.29
N GLN A 117 -3.84 -6.66 -22.77
CA GLN A 117 -3.24 -7.98 -22.44
C GLN A 117 -2.85 -8.87 -23.64
N ILE A 118 -2.82 -8.37 -24.90
CA ILE A 118 -2.28 -9.13 -26.04
C ILE A 118 -1.44 -8.20 -26.98
N PRO A 119 -0.29 -8.65 -27.55
CA PRO A 119 0.91 -7.83 -27.72
C PRO A 119 1.32 -7.51 -29.18
N HIS A 120 1.87 -6.32 -29.41
CA HIS A 120 3.12 -6.03 -30.14
C HIS A 120 3.23 -4.52 -30.38
N MET A 121 3.87 -3.78 -29.48
CA MET A 121 4.55 -2.56 -29.89
C MET A 121 5.98 -2.92 -30.27
N GLY A 122 6.19 -3.10 -31.58
CA GLY A 122 7.51 -2.93 -32.16
C GLY A 122 7.98 -1.51 -31.87
N LEU A 123 8.75 -1.34 -30.81
CA LEU A 123 9.53 -0.14 -30.56
C LEU A 123 10.78 -0.22 -31.44
N GLU A 124 10.61 0.01 -32.74
CA GLU A 124 11.73 0.52 -33.52
C GLU A 124 11.96 1.98 -33.14
N SER A 125 13.19 2.20 -32.72
CA SER A 125 13.83 3.43 -32.25
C SER A 125 13.29 4.75 -32.79
N GLN A 126 13.04 5.70 -31.88
CA GLN A 126 13.65 7.02 -31.98
C GLN A 126 14.16 7.48 -30.60
N ASN A 127 15.42 7.89 -30.61
CA ASN A 127 16.28 8.15 -29.46
C ASN A 127 15.85 9.38 -28.64
N HIS A 128 15.41 9.14 -27.40
CA HIS A 128 15.97 9.67 -26.14
C HIS A 128 15.03 9.30 -24.97
N ASN A 129 15.59 8.77 -23.86
CA ASN A 129 14.94 8.39 -22.58
C ASN A 129 14.43 6.94 -22.38
N SER A 130 15.03 5.92 -23.00
CA SER A 130 14.72 4.49 -22.75
C SER A 130 14.86 4.07 -21.27
N THR A 131 15.91 4.52 -20.57
CA THR A 131 16.10 4.21 -19.15
C THR A 131 15.05 4.87 -18.25
N GLN A 132 14.61 6.10 -18.57
CA GLN A 132 13.64 6.81 -17.74
C GLN A 132 12.24 6.21 -17.89
N MET A 133 11.85 5.75 -19.08
CA MET A 133 10.61 5.00 -19.29
C MET A 133 10.60 3.67 -18.52
N LEU A 134 11.70 2.92 -18.54
CA LEU A 134 11.84 1.67 -17.78
C LEU A 134 11.75 1.94 -16.27
N VAL A 135 12.46 2.95 -15.77
CA VAL A 135 12.41 3.40 -14.37
C VAL A 135 10.98 3.73 -13.94
N THR A 136 10.26 4.54 -14.73
CA THR A 136 8.87 4.92 -14.43
C THR A 136 7.93 3.71 -14.44
N SER A 137 8.09 2.81 -15.41
CA SER A 137 7.26 1.60 -15.53
C SER A 137 7.45 0.66 -14.35
N VAL A 138 8.70 0.52 -13.88
CA VAL A 138 9.06 -0.30 -12.73
C VAL A 138 8.49 0.31 -11.45
N ILE A 139 8.69 1.62 -11.21
CA ILE A 139 8.08 2.31 -10.05
C ILE A 139 6.55 2.14 -10.05
N PHE A 140 5.90 2.32 -11.20
CA PHE A 140 4.45 2.21 -11.33
C PHE A 140 3.95 0.79 -11.03
N MET A 141 4.62 -0.23 -11.58
CA MET A 141 4.35 -1.64 -11.30
C MET A 141 4.42 -1.95 -9.80
N PHE A 142 5.46 -1.47 -9.13
CA PHE A 142 5.67 -1.66 -7.71
C PHE A 142 4.65 -0.92 -6.85
N MET A 143 4.32 0.33 -7.18
CA MET A 143 3.24 1.06 -6.52
C MET A 143 1.91 0.32 -6.64
N ASN A 144 1.63 -0.31 -7.79
CA ASN A 144 0.44 -1.14 -7.96
C ASN A 144 0.45 -2.38 -7.06
N ILE A 145 1.61 -3.04 -6.87
CA ILE A 145 1.72 -4.18 -5.93
C ILE A 145 1.46 -3.74 -4.50
N GLU A 146 2.08 -2.65 -4.05
CA GLU A 146 1.89 -2.14 -2.69
C GLU A 146 0.45 -1.70 -2.45
N ILE A 147 -0.17 -1.01 -3.41
CA ILE A 147 -1.59 -0.61 -3.36
C ILE A 147 -2.51 -1.83 -3.40
N ALA A 148 -2.23 -2.82 -4.24
CA ALA A 148 -3.03 -4.04 -4.33
C ALA A 148 -2.95 -4.87 -3.05
N ALA A 149 -1.76 -4.98 -2.45
CA ALA A 149 -1.57 -5.61 -1.15
C ALA A 149 -2.33 -4.86 -0.05
N GLU A 150 -2.22 -3.53 0.00
CA GLU A 150 -2.97 -2.68 0.91
C GLU A 150 -4.49 -2.86 0.74
N PHE A 151 -4.97 -2.94 -0.50
CA PHE A 151 -6.38 -3.13 -0.83
C PHE A 151 -6.89 -4.53 -0.47
N ALA A 152 -6.14 -5.58 -0.79
CA ALA A 152 -6.47 -6.96 -0.46
C ALA A 152 -6.59 -7.16 1.05
N VAL A 153 -5.70 -6.53 1.82
CA VAL A 153 -5.77 -6.51 3.28
C VAL A 153 -6.98 -5.69 3.73
N LYS A 154 -7.18 -4.47 3.21
CA LYS A 154 -8.27 -3.56 3.57
C LYS A 154 -9.68 -4.14 3.39
N TYR A 155 -9.91 -4.89 2.32
CA TYR A 155 -11.23 -5.42 1.96
C TYR A 155 -11.40 -6.91 2.23
N ASP A 156 -10.43 -7.54 2.90
CA ASP A 156 -10.44 -8.97 3.22
C ASP A 156 -10.79 -9.85 2.01
N LEU A 157 -10.11 -9.63 0.87
CA LEU A 157 -10.37 -10.34 -0.39
C LEU A 157 -9.83 -11.79 -0.38
N SER A 158 -9.96 -12.49 0.75
CA SER A 158 -9.41 -13.82 1.03
C SER A 158 -9.83 -14.92 0.06
N CYS A 159 -10.88 -14.73 -0.76
CA CYS A 159 -11.53 -15.85 -1.46
C CYS A 159 -11.46 -15.90 -2.99
N GLU A 160 -10.77 -15.01 -3.72
CA GLU A 160 -10.88 -15.04 -5.20
C GLU A 160 -9.56 -14.89 -5.94
N ALA A 161 -8.70 -15.91 -5.87
CA ALA A 161 -7.58 -16.08 -6.81
C ALA A 161 -8.03 -15.97 -8.29
N HIS A 162 -9.26 -16.43 -8.58
CA HIS A 162 -9.90 -16.28 -9.88
C HIS A 162 -10.17 -14.83 -10.32
N GLN A 163 -10.33 -13.87 -9.39
CA GLN A 163 -10.51 -12.47 -9.76
C GLN A 163 -9.17 -11.81 -10.13
N LEU A 164 -8.06 -12.20 -9.50
CA LEU A 164 -6.71 -11.73 -9.86
C LEU A 164 -6.25 -12.29 -11.21
N ASP A 165 -6.47 -13.58 -11.48
CA ASP A 165 -6.21 -14.18 -12.81
C ASP A 165 -7.07 -13.57 -13.92
N ARG A 166 -8.30 -13.14 -13.61
CA ARG A 166 -9.17 -12.41 -14.55
C ARG A 166 -8.74 -10.96 -14.76
N CYS A 167 -8.08 -10.36 -13.78
CA CYS A 167 -7.47 -9.04 -13.89
C CYS A 167 -6.08 -9.08 -14.55
N PHE A 168 -5.40 -10.22 -14.63
CA PHE A 168 -4.03 -10.26 -15.17
C PHE A 168 -3.72 -11.61 -15.87
N PRO A 169 -4.17 -11.82 -17.14
CA PRO A 169 -3.89 -12.94 -18.02
C PRO A 169 -2.41 -13.08 -18.38
N ALA A 170 -2.12 -14.32 -18.78
CA ALA A 170 -0.87 -15.04 -18.61
C ALA A 170 0.22 -14.79 -19.68
N HIS A 171 0.24 -13.65 -20.36
CA HIS A 171 1.22 -13.41 -21.43
C HIS A 171 2.27 -12.35 -21.02
N GLU A 172 3.32 -12.82 -20.32
CA GLU A 172 4.58 -12.17 -19.86
C GLU A 172 4.47 -10.92 -18.94
N PRO A 173 5.58 -10.40 -18.38
CA PRO A 173 6.21 -10.65 -17.05
C PRO A 173 5.28 -10.57 -15.82
N ARG A 174 3.97 -10.41 -16.02
CA ARG A 174 2.94 -10.29 -14.98
C ARG A 174 2.76 -11.56 -14.15
N TRP A 175 3.25 -12.70 -14.61
CA TRP A 175 3.28 -13.95 -13.84
C TRP A 175 4.07 -13.78 -12.53
N ASP A 176 5.20 -13.08 -12.56
CA ASP A 176 6.03 -12.79 -11.38
C ASP A 176 5.29 -11.93 -10.35
N ILE A 177 4.51 -10.96 -10.84
CA ILE A 177 3.70 -10.05 -10.03
C ILE A 177 2.53 -10.80 -9.41
N ASN A 178 1.83 -11.62 -10.19
CA ASN A 178 0.72 -12.45 -9.70
C ASN A 178 1.22 -13.45 -8.66
N ILE A 179 2.40 -14.06 -8.88
CA ILE A 179 3.03 -14.92 -7.87
C ILE A 179 3.37 -14.13 -6.61
N THR A 180 3.93 -12.93 -6.74
CA THR A 180 4.24 -12.06 -5.60
C THR A 180 2.97 -11.69 -4.81
N LEU A 181 1.91 -11.27 -5.51
CA LEU A 181 0.62 -10.97 -4.90
C LEU A 181 -0.02 -12.20 -4.25
N HIS A 182 0.10 -13.36 -4.89
CA HIS A 182 -0.39 -14.63 -4.36
C HIS A 182 0.37 -15.03 -3.09
N LYS A 183 1.69 -14.84 -3.05
CA LYS A 183 2.50 -15.03 -1.83
C LYS A 183 2.11 -14.07 -0.71
N LEU A 184 1.92 -12.79 -1.01
CA LEU A 184 1.40 -11.81 -0.04
C LEU A 184 0.02 -12.22 0.49
N HIS A 185 -0.82 -12.76 -0.38
CA HIS A 185 -2.14 -13.29 -0.03
C HIS A 185 -2.04 -14.48 0.90
N CYS A 186 -1.15 -15.43 0.61
CA CYS A 186 -0.86 -16.57 1.48
C CYS A 186 -0.38 -16.10 2.86
N SER A 187 0.50 -15.08 2.95
CA SER A 187 0.86 -14.49 4.24
C SER A 187 -0.35 -13.89 4.98
N SER A 188 -1.27 -13.23 4.28
CA SER A 188 -2.48 -12.66 4.91
C SER A 188 -3.46 -13.74 5.35
N ILE A 189 -3.75 -14.74 4.51
CA ILE A 189 -4.64 -15.86 4.87
C ILE A 189 -4.03 -16.65 6.03
N GLY A 190 -2.74 -16.96 5.98
CA GLY A 190 -2.03 -17.67 7.04
C GLY A 190 -2.17 -16.94 8.38
N SER A 191 -1.87 -15.64 8.44
CA SER A 191 -2.07 -14.85 9.66
C SER A 191 -3.52 -14.82 10.15
N LYS A 192 -4.51 -14.77 9.25
CA LYS A 192 -5.94 -14.77 9.62
C LYS A 192 -6.37 -16.12 10.18
N LEU A 193 -5.93 -17.21 9.55
CA LEU A 193 -6.18 -18.57 9.99
C LEU A 193 -5.55 -18.80 11.37
N ALA A 194 -4.28 -18.42 11.54
CA ALA A 194 -3.60 -18.45 12.83
C ALA A 194 -4.34 -17.63 13.90
N SER A 195 -4.75 -16.40 13.56
CA SER A 195 -5.49 -15.53 14.48
C SER A 195 -6.82 -16.15 14.94
N LYS A 196 -7.51 -16.88 14.04
CA LYS A 196 -8.74 -17.61 14.38
C LYS A 196 -8.44 -18.82 15.28
N SER A 197 -7.40 -19.59 15.00
CA SER A 197 -6.99 -20.71 15.86
C SER A 197 -6.56 -20.26 17.25
N LEU A 198 -5.77 -19.19 17.33
CA LEU A 198 -5.24 -18.64 18.59
C LEU A 198 -6.31 -17.95 19.44
N SER A 199 -7.49 -17.66 18.89
CA SER A 199 -8.60 -17.09 19.65
C SER A 199 -9.37 -18.12 20.49
N LEU A 200 -9.14 -19.41 20.22
CA LEU A 200 -9.80 -20.51 20.93
C LEU A 200 -9.12 -20.75 22.29
N GLU A 201 -9.86 -21.25 23.28
CA GLU A 201 -9.29 -21.62 24.59
C GLU A 201 -8.18 -22.68 24.44
N ILE A 202 -8.39 -23.62 23.50
CA ILE A 202 -7.41 -24.60 23.06
C ILE A 202 -7.16 -24.34 21.58
N PRO A 203 -5.97 -23.89 21.18
CA PRO A 203 -5.67 -23.62 19.78
C PRO A 203 -5.80 -24.86 18.89
N ASP A 204 -6.40 -24.69 17.72
CA ASP A 204 -6.47 -25.75 16.71
C ASP A 204 -5.11 -25.90 16.00
N GLN A 205 -4.35 -26.91 16.42
CA GLN A 205 -3.01 -27.18 15.92
C GLN A 205 -3.00 -27.46 14.41
N GLN A 206 -4.01 -28.16 13.87
CA GLN A 206 -4.06 -28.47 12.45
C GLN A 206 -4.17 -27.20 11.60
N SER A 207 -5.03 -26.27 12.02
CA SER A 207 -5.14 -24.97 11.35
C SER A 207 -3.89 -24.09 11.56
N LEU A 208 -3.18 -24.23 12.69
CA LEU A 208 -1.90 -23.55 12.92
C LEU A 208 -0.80 -24.07 11.99
N ASP A 209 -0.74 -25.38 11.76
CA ASP A 209 0.21 -25.99 10.82
C ASP A 209 -0.06 -25.51 9.39
N VAL A 210 -1.33 -25.48 8.96
CA VAL A 210 -1.71 -24.91 7.66
C VAL A 210 -1.38 -23.41 7.57
N ALA A 211 -1.63 -22.66 8.63
CA ALA A 211 -1.28 -21.23 8.69
C ALA A 211 0.22 -21.01 8.57
N HIS A 212 1.02 -21.86 9.22
CA HIS A 212 2.47 -21.83 9.17
C HIS A 212 3.01 -22.09 7.76
N GLU A 213 2.51 -23.11 7.07
CA GLU A 213 2.87 -23.39 5.67
C GLU A 213 2.54 -22.22 4.73
N LEU A 214 1.37 -21.60 4.90
CA LEU A 214 0.99 -20.42 4.13
C LEU A 214 1.90 -19.21 4.40
N LEU A 215 2.28 -19.01 5.66
CA LEU A 215 3.21 -17.94 6.05
C LEU A 215 4.63 -18.21 5.55
N LEU A 216 5.10 -19.46 5.56
CA LEU A 216 6.38 -19.88 4.98
C LEU A 216 6.41 -19.59 3.49
N TRP A 217 5.36 -19.97 2.75
CA TRP A 217 5.31 -19.74 1.32
C TRP A 217 5.26 -18.24 1.00
N GLY A 218 4.44 -17.50 1.74
CA GLY A 218 4.34 -16.06 1.65
C GLY A 218 5.61 -15.30 2.07
N SER A 219 6.49 -15.91 2.88
CA SER A 219 7.76 -15.30 3.31
C SER A 219 8.70 -14.95 2.15
N SER A 220 8.50 -15.59 1.00
CA SER A 220 9.25 -15.35 -0.23
C SER A 220 8.60 -14.32 -1.18
N SER A 221 7.66 -13.51 -0.68
CA SER A 221 6.96 -12.47 -1.45
C SER A 221 7.88 -11.36 -1.92
N ASP A 222 8.80 -10.94 -1.07
CA ASP A 222 9.70 -9.80 -1.25
C ASP A 222 10.90 -9.98 -0.30
N VAL A 223 11.75 -8.97 -0.17
CA VAL A 223 12.93 -9.06 0.70
C VAL A 223 12.55 -9.30 2.17
N ALA A 224 11.47 -8.66 2.66
CA ALA A 224 11.24 -8.55 4.09
C ALA A 224 9.79 -8.74 4.55
N SER A 225 8.78 -8.24 3.83
CA SER A 225 7.44 -8.08 4.41
C SER A 225 6.79 -9.41 4.84
N GLY A 226 6.88 -10.45 4.00
CA GLY A 226 6.39 -11.78 4.33
C GLY A 226 7.17 -12.44 5.46
N LYS A 227 8.51 -12.34 5.45
CA LYS A 227 9.39 -12.85 6.52
C LYS A 227 9.09 -12.19 7.87
N LEU A 228 8.84 -10.89 7.87
CA LEU A 228 8.48 -10.15 9.10
C LEU A 228 7.14 -10.59 9.68
N LYS A 229 6.15 -10.93 8.83
CA LYS A 229 4.91 -11.56 9.31
C LYS A 229 5.15 -12.94 9.91
N LEU A 230 5.97 -13.77 9.24
CA LEU A 230 6.33 -15.09 9.74
C LEU A 230 7.07 -15.01 11.09
N ALA A 231 8.02 -14.09 11.25
CA ALA A 231 8.70 -13.85 12.52
C ALA A 231 7.73 -13.39 13.62
N ALA A 232 6.78 -12.50 13.29
CA ALA A 232 5.74 -12.09 14.23
C ALA A 232 4.86 -13.26 14.68
N PHE A 233 4.49 -14.17 13.76
CA PHE A 233 3.75 -15.40 14.08
C PHE A 233 4.52 -16.32 15.04
N TYR A 234 5.83 -16.53 14.81
CA TYR A 234 6.65 -17.31 15.74
C TYR A 234 6.77 -16.65 17.11
N LEU A 235 6.93 -15.33 17.17
CA LEU A 235 6.98 -14.59 18.44
C LEU A 235 5.67 -14.75 19.24
N VAL A 236 4.51 -14.70 18.57
CA VAL A 236 3.21 -14.87 19.24
C VAL A 236 3.04 -16.27 19.83
N GLN A 237 3.65 -17.29 19.22
CA GLN A 237 3.69 -18.66 19.72
C GLN A 237 4.85 -18.94 20.69
N ASP A 238 5.58 -17.90 21.12
CA ASP A 238 6.76 -18.02 21.99
C ASP A 238 7.91 -18.87 21.41
N ASN A 239 7.92 -19.06 20.08
CA ASN A 239 9.01 -19.73 19.38
C ASN A 239 10.12 -18.74 19.03
N LEU A 240 10.88 -18.33 20.06
CA LEU A 240 11.87 -17.25 19.95
C LEU A 240 13.03 -17.59 19.01
N ASP A 241 13.42 -18.87 18.89
CA ASP A 241 14.57 -19.25 18.08
C ASP A 241 14.25 -19.21 16.59
N MET A 242 13.10 -19.76 16.18
CA MET A 242 12.63 -19.62 14.79
C MET A 242 12.40 -18.16 14.40
N SER A 243 11.88 -17.33 15.33
CA SER A 243 11.74 -15.89 15.09
C SER A 243 13.09 -15.22 14.83
N LYS A 244 14.09 -15.46 15.69
CA LYS A 244 15.45 -14.90 15.53
C LYS A 244 16.12 -15.34 14.23
N ASP A 245 15.93 -16.60 13.83
CA ASP A 245 16.51 -17.12 12.60
C ASP A 245 15.97 -16.39 11.36
N VAL A 246 14.65 -16.17 11.31
CA VAL A 246 14.02 -15.38 10.25
C VAL A 246 14.51 -13.92 10.27
N LEU A 247 14.62 -13.30 11.44
CA LEU A 247 15.11 -11.90 11.56
C LEU A 247 16.59 -11.78 11.15
N SER A 248 17.41 -12.77 11.47
CA SER A 248 18.81 -12.85 11.06
C SER A 248 18.97 -12.99 9.54
N ASP A 249 18.11 -13.77 8.89
CA ASP A 249 18.07 -13.88 7.44
C ASP A 249 17.68 -12.54 6.76
N ILE A 250 16.73 -11.81 7.35
CA ILE A 250 16.36 -10.48 6.90
C ILE A 250 17.55 -9.49 7.00
N HIS A 251 18.38 -9.56 8.05
CA HIS A 251 19.56 -8.69 8.18
C HIS A 251 20.62 -8.93 7.11
N LYS A 252 20.81 -10.18 6.70
CA LYS A 252 21.74 -10.52 5.62
C LYS A 252 21.29 -9.93 4.28
N THR A 253 19.99 -9.74 4.12
CA THR A 253 19.37 -9.27 2.88
C THR A 253 19.14 -7.75 2.86
N PHE A 254 18.86 -7.10 4.00
CA PHE A 254 18.81 -5.63 4.11
C PHE A 254 20.19 -5.00 3.96
N ASN A 255 20.59 -4.75 2.71
CA ASN A 255 21.75 -3.92 2.38
C ASN A 255 21.31 -2.50 1.94
N TYR A 256 22.27 -1.62 1.65
CA TYR A 256 22.01 -0.25 1.22
C TYR A 256 21.25 -0.13 -0.11
N LYS A 257 21.17 -1.21 -0.90
CA LYS A 257 20.42 -1.24 -2.16
C LYS A 257 18.94 -1.57 -1.93
N VAL A 258 18.59 -2.24 -0.83
CA VAL A 258 17.19 -2.55 -0.51
C VAL A 258 16.44 -1.26 -0.23
N THR A 259 15.46 -0.96 -1.08
CA THR A 259 14.74 0.32 -1.03
C THR A 259 13.24 0.10 -0.95
N LYS A 260 12.58 0.97 -0.18
CA LYS A 260 11.13 1.08 -0.15
C LYS A 260 10.65 1.82 -1.41
N ILE A 261 9.62 1.29 -2.08
CA ILE A 261 9.13 1.78 -3.38
C ILE A 261 8.92 3.30 -3.40
N ARG A 262 8.34 3.86 -2.33
CA ARG A 262 8.01 5.30 -2.23
C ARG A 262 9.23 6.22 -1.98
N VAL A 263 10.43 5.66 -1.84
CA VAL A 263 11.68 6.37 -1.51
C VAL A 263 12.79 6.09 -2.55
N LEU A 264 12.51 5.41 -3.66
CA LEU A 264 13.54 5.15 -4.66
C LEU A 264 14.09 6.44 -5.28
N SER A 265 15.40 6.63 -5.14
CA SER A 265 16.11 7.63 -5.92
C SER A 265 16.31 7.14 -7.35
N LYS A 266 16.32 8.06 -8.32
CA LYS A 266 16.59 7.76 -9.74
C LYS A 266 17.91 6.99 -9.92
N TYR A 267 18.92 7.30 -9.11
CA TYR A 267 20.25 6.68 -9.17
C TYR A 267 20.26 5.23 -8.68
N THR A 268 19.59 4.94 -7.56
CA THR A 268 19.46 3.58 -7.02
C THR A 268 18.74 2.68 -8.03
N LEU A 269 17.68 3.20 -8.65
CA LEU A 269 16.90 2.47 -9.63
C LEU A 269 17.70 2.18 -10.90
N GLN A 270 18.51 3.13 -11.36
CA GLN A 270 19.38 2.94 -12.51
C GLN A 270 20.48 1.90 -12.27
N ALA A 271 21.05 1.86 -11.06
CA ALA A 271 22.00 0.81 -10.68
C ALA A 271 21.35 -0.58 -10.66
N ILE A 272 20.15 -0.71 -10.09
CA ILE A 272 19.41 -1.97 -10.05
C ILE A 272 19.02 -2.45 -11.47
N LEU A 273 18.58 -1.54 -12.34
CA LEU A 273 18.19 -1.89 -13.72
C LEU A 273 19.38 -2.27 -14.61
N SER A 274 20.60 -1.90 -14.23
CA SER A 274 21.80 -2.33 -14.96
C SER A 274 22.13 -3.82 -14.77
N GLU A 275 21.51 -4.49 -13.80
CA GLU A 275 21.79 -5.89 -13.46
C GLU A 275 21.00 -6.91 -14.33
N ASN A 276 20.17 -6.46 -15.28
CA ASN A 276 19.41 -7.32 -16.22
C ASN A 276 18.61 -8.46 -15.54
N LEU A 277 18.04 -8.20 -14.37
CA LEU A 277 17.27 -9.18 -13.58
C LEU A 277 15.80 -9.25 -14.00
N SER A 278 15.15 -10.40 -13.79
CA SER A 278 13.69 -10.53 -13.95
C SER A 278 12.93 -9.71 -12.91
N THR A 279 11.63 -9.44 -13.15
CA THR A 279 10.79 -8.70 -12.20
C THR A 279 10.70 -9.39 -10.84
N ALA A 280 10.52 -10.72 -10.77
CA ALA A 280 10.54 -11.43 -9.49
C ALA A 280 11.91 -11.38 -8.79
N GLN A 281 13.01 -11.44 -9.53
CA GLN A 281 14.36 -11.32 -8.96
C GLN A 281 14.58 -9.93 -8.38
N LEU A 282 14.12 -8.89 -9.08
CA LEU A 282 14.13 -7.53 -8.57
C LEU A 282 13.35 -7.42 -7.26
N ILE A 283 12.08 -7.87 -7.23
CA ILE A 283 11.20 -7.85 -6.05
C ILE A 283 11.87 -8.55 -4.86
N SER A 284 12.35 -9.78 -5.06
CA SER A 284 12.88 -10.62 -3.99
C SER A 284 14.27 -10.22 -3.49
N GLN A 285 15.03 -9.43 -4.24
CA GLN A 285 16.40 -9.02 -3.88
C GLN A 285 16.52 -7.56 -3.43
N TYR A 286 15.67 -6.68 -3.95
CA TYR A 286 15.87 -5.22 -3.80
C TYR A 286 14.69 -4.46 -3.19
N PHE A 287 13.51 -5.06 -3.09
CA PHE A 287 12.32 -4.35 -2.62
C PHE A 287 11.80 -4.94 -1.31
N ALA A 288 11.59 -4.04 -0.35
CA ALA A 288 10.91 -4.34 0.90
C ALA A 288 9.56 -3.60 0.92
N LEU A 289 8.47 -4.36 0.84
CA LEU A 289 7.10 -3.84 0.94
C LEU A 289 6.77 -3.46 2.38
N SER A 290 5.80 -2.56 2.54
CA SER A 290 5.24 -2.26 3.86
C SER A 290 4.56 -3.50 4.46
N VAL A 291 4.66 -3.68 5.78
CA VAL A 291 4.03 -4.81 6.48
C VAL A 291 2.61 -4.42 6.87
N PHE A 292 1.60 -5.10 6.31
CA PHE A 292 0.19 -4.78 6.52
C PHE A 292 -0.53 -5.78 7.41
N TYR A 293 -1.35 -5.31 8.35
CA TYR A 293 -2.23 -6.17 9.16
C TYR A 293 -3.68 -5.72 9.08
N HIS A 294 -4.58 -6.69 8.85
CA HIS A 294 -6.02 -6.51 8.94
C HIS A 294 -6.50 -6.74 10.40
N PRO A 295 -7.58 -6.10 10.86
CA PRO A 295 -8.17 -6.35 12.18
C PRO A 295 -8.49 -7.82 12.49
N SER A 296 -8.75 -8.66 11.49
CA SER A 296 -8.96 -10.10 11.68
C SER A 296 -7.69 -10.87 12.06
N GLU A 297 -6.50 -10.27 11.91
CA GLU A 297 -5.20 -10.84 12.29
C GLU A 297 -4.84 -10.55 13.76
N ILE A 298 -5.75 -9.99 14.57
CA ILE A 298 -5.49 -9.46 15.92
C ILE A 298 -4.82 -10.44 16.90
N ASN A 299 -5.09 -11.75 16.82
CA ASN A 299 -4.47 -12.74 17.71
C ASN A 299 -3.16 -13.30 17.15
N CYS A 300 -2.80 -12.98 15.90
CA CYS A 300 -1.56 -13.40 15.24
C CYS A 300 -0.50 -12.27 15.22
N ILE A 301 -0.69 -11.23 16.02
CA ILE A 301 0.26 -10.11 16.12
C ILE A 301 0.77 -9.93 17.56
N PRO A 302 1.96 -9.33 17.74
CA PRO A 302 2.44 -8.98 19.07
C PRO A 302 1.43 -8.10 19.83
N LYS A 303 1.17 -8.41 21.10
CA LYS A 303 0.17 -7.71 21.94
C LYS A 303 0.38 -6.19 22.00
N SER A 304 1.62 -5.74 21.88
CA SER A 304 2.03 -4.34 21.84
C SER A 304 1.50 -3.55 20.64
N LEU A 305 1.08 -4.24 19.57
CA LEU A 305 0.49 -3.67 18.35
C LEU A 305 -1.04 -3.52 18.44
N ILE A 306 -1.71 -4.26 19.32
CA ILE A 306 -3.19 -4.28 19.41
C ILE A 306 -3.80 -2.86 19.50
N PRO A 307 -3.31 -1.94 20.35
CA PRO A 307 -3.87 -0.58 20.44
C PRO A 307 -3.77 0.18 19.11
N GLU A 308 -2.69 -0.03 18.38
CA GLU A 308 -2.47 0.61 17.08
C GLU A 308 -3.42 0.01 16.02
N LEU A 309 -3.77 -1.27 16.12
CA LEU A 309 -4.65 -1.95 15.15
C LEU A 309 -6.09 -1.45 15.28
N PHE A 310 -6.57 -1.25 16.50
CA PHE A 310 -7.90 -0.66 16.75
C PHE A 310 -8.02 0.78 16.24
N CYS A 311 -6.91 1.52 16.27
CA CYS A 311 -6.82 2.92 15.86
C CYS A 311 -6.63 3.07 14.34
N SER A 312 -5.98 2.11 13.69
CA SER A 312 -5.67 2.12 12.26
C SER A 312 -6.78 1.40 11.47
N LYS A 313 -7.91 2.08 11.22
CA LYS A 313 -8.97 1.57 10.34
C LYS A 313 -8.76 2.06 8.92
N PRO A 314 -8.84 1.19 7.90
CA PRO A 314 -9.29 -0.21 7.92
C PRO A 314 -8.17 -1.25 8.10
N HIS A 315 -6.91 -0.84 8.05
CA HIS A 315 -5.76 -1.73 8.25
C HIS A 315 -4.59 -0.92 8.85
N MET A 316 -3.61 -1.64 9.38
CA MET A 316 -2.36 -1.11 9.91
C MET A 316 -1.22 -1.37 8.93
N SER A 317 -0.26 -0.44 8.84
CA SER A 317 0.92 -0.57 7.99
C SER A 317 2.18 -0.15 8.72
N PHE A 318 3.27 -0.89 8.51
CA PHE A 318 4.58 -0.60 9.08
C PHE A 318 5.66 -0.47 8.02
N ASP A 319 6.62 0.40 8.33
CA ASP A 319 7.89 0.40 7.65
C ASP A 319 8.67 -0.90 7.98
N PRO A 320 9.13 -1.66 6.97
CA PRO A 320 9.70 -2.99 7.21
C PRO A 320 11.01 -2.92 7.99
N LYS A 321 11.83 -1.87 7.79
CA LYS A 321 13.11 -1.74 8.49
C LYS A 321 12.91 -1.36 9.95
N PHE A 322 11.99 -0.44 10.22
CA PHE A 322 11.60 -0.16 11.61
C PHE A 322 10.99 -1.40 12.29
N TYR A 323 10.11 -2.11 11.58
CA TYR A 323 9.39 -3.25 12.13
C TYR A 323 10.32 -4.45 12.42
N LEU A 324 11.35 -4.65 11.60
CA LEU A 324 12.46 -5.57 11.88
C LEU A 324 13.04 -5.33 13.27
N HIS A 325 13.55 -4.12 13.52
CA HIS A 325 14.18 -3.79 14.81
C HIS A 325 13.19 -3.81 15.98
N PHE A 326 11.92 -3.52 15.72
CA PHE A 326 10.87 -3.67 16.72
C PHE A 326 10.67 -5.14 17.12
N LEU A 327 10.60 -6.07 16.16
CA LEU A 327 10.49 -7.50 16.45
C LEU A 327 11.75 -8.04 17.13
N GLU A 328 12.95 -7.59 16.74
CA GLU A 328 14.19 -7.92 17.43
C GLU A 328 14.15 -7.49 18.89
N PHE A 329 13.72 -6.25 19.17
CA PHE A 329 13.56 -5.77 20.53
C PHE A 329 12.65 -6.70 21.33
N LEU A 330 11.49 -7.10 20.79
CA LEU A 330 10.57 -8.00 21.49
C LEU A 330 11.17 -9.40 21.70
N CYS A 331 11.85 -9.96 20.69
CA CYS A 331 12.53 -11.26 20.80
C CYS A 331 13.60 -11.25 21.90
N TYR A 332 14.50 -10.27 21.87
CA TYR A 332 15.61 -10.19 22.82
C TYR A 332 15.18 -9.73 24.21
N HIS A 333 14.10 -8.95 24.32
CA HIS A 333 13.48 -8.64 25.60
C HIS A 333 12.91 -9.92 26.24
N SER A 334 12.16 -10.72 25.47
CA SER A 334 11.61 -12.00 25.97
C SER A 334 12.71 -13.00 26.34
N ALA A 335 13.83 -12.99 25.62
CA ALA A 335 15.00 -13.82 25.90
C ALA A 335 15.97 -13.25 26.97
N ASN A 336 15.65 -12.12 27.62
CA ASN A 336 16.51 -11.43 28.60
C ASN A 336 17.92 -11.06 28.09
N ASN A 337 18.08 -10.85 26.78
CA ASN A 337 19.36 -10.50 26.17
C ASN A 337 19.52 -8.96 26.08
N PHE A 338 20.14 -8.38 27.11
CA PHE A 338 20.25 -6.93 27.25
C PHE A 338 21.03 -6.22 26.14
N SER A 339 22.10 -6.83 25.62
CA SER A 339 22.96 -6.20 24.61
C SER A 339 22.23 -6.05 23.28
N HIS A 340 21.61 -7.12 22.80
CA HIS A 340 20.90 -7.12 21.52
C HIS A 340 19.60 -6.31 21.59
N LYS A 341 18.90 -6.36 22.73
CA LYS A 341 17.74 -5.52 23.02
C LYS A 341 18.07 -4.02 22.92
N LYS A 342 19.20 -3.60 23.51
CA LYS A 342 19.66 -2.21 23.44
C LYS A 342 20.03 -1.81 22.01
N ALA A 343 20.75 -2.68 21.28
CA ALA A 343 21.11 -2.44 19.89
C ALA A 343 19.87 -2.26 19.00
N ALA A 344 18.86 -3.12 19.16
CA ALA A 344 17.58 -3.00 18.45
C ALA A 344 16.89 -1.65 18.73
N LEU A 345 16.87 -1.21 19.99
CA LEU A 345 16.31 0.09 20.38
C LEU A 345 17.06 1.28 19.76
N ASP A 346 18.41 1.22 19.75
CA ASP A 346 19.24 2.26 19.16
C ASP A 346 19.04 2.33 17.63
N ASN A 347 18.91 1.18 16.97
CA ASN A 347 18.58 1.09 15.54
C ASN A 347 17.19 1.66 15.23
N MET A 348 16.17 1.38 16.06
CA MET A 348 14.84 2.00 15.92
C MET A 348 14.91 3.53 15.99
N ILE A 349 15.69 4.07 16.93
CA ILE A 349 15.88 5.52 17.07
C ILE A 349 16.62 6.09 15.85
N TYR A 350 17.61 5.37 15.32
CA TYR A 350 18.33 5.74 14.11
C TYR A 350 17.37 5.85 12.91
N VAL A 351 16.54 4.84 12.68
CA VAL A 351 15.55 4.82 11.58
C VAL A 351 14.58 6.00 11.67
N ILE A 352 14.02 6.29 12.85
CA ILE A 352 13.10 7.42 13.05
C ILE A 352 13.74 8.79 12.73
N ARG A 353 15.04 8.93 12.97
CA ARG A 353 15.78 10.19 12.79
C ARG A 353 16.22 10.43 11.35
N HIS A 354 16.62 9.37 10.65
CA HIS A 354 17.30 9.49 9.37
C HIS A 354 16.46 9.03 8.18
N GLU A 355 15.37 8.29 8.40
CA GLU A 355 14.54 7.76 7.33
C GLU A 355 13.19 8.47 7.20
N ARG A 356 12.68 8.49 5.97
CA ARG A 356 11.37 9.07 5.66
C ARG A 356 10.28 8.01 5.86
N LEU A 357 9.61 8.08 7.01
CA LEU A 357 8.57 7.14 7.41
C LEU A 357 7.17 7.67 7.08
N GLU A 358 6.32 6.82 6.52
CA GLU A 358 4.95 7.17 6.11
C GLU A 358 3.97 7.21 7.30
N PHE A 359 4.14 6.32 8.29
CA PHE A 359 3.26 6.18 9.46
C PHE A 359 4.00 6.53 10.76
N LYS A 360 4.59 7.72 10.79
CA LYS A 360 5.50 8.16 11.85
C LYS A 360 4.88 8.13 13.26
N ASN A 361 3.58 8.38 13.38
CA ASN A 361 2.85 8.30 14.65
C ASN A 361 2.90 6.87 15.24
N THR A 362 2.57 5.85 14.44
CA THR A 362 2.57 4.45 14.87
C THR A 362 3.98 4.02 15.28
N THR A 363 4.98 4.38 14.49
CA THR A 363 6.40 4.16 14.80
C THR A 363 6.79 4.76 16.16
N LEU A 364 6.40 6.01 16.44
CA LEU A 364 6.66 6.65 17.73
C LEU A 364 5.94 5.94 18.89
N ASN A 365 4.71 5.48 18.68
CA ASN A 365 3.96 4.75 19.70
C ASN A 365 4.60 3.40 20.05
N LEU A 366 5.20 2.73 19.06
CA LEU A 366 5.94 1.49 19.26
C LEU A 366 7.28 1.73 19.96
N LEU A 367 8.03 2.77 19.57
CA LEU A 367 9.25 3.16 20.27
C LEU A 367 8.97 3.49 21.74
N ALA A 368 7.90 4.23 22.01
CA ALA A 368 7.50 4.55 23.38
C ALA A 368 7.13 3.30 24.19
N HIS A 369 6.52 2.29 23.56
CA HIS A 369 6.27 1.01 24.21
C HIS A 369 7.59 0.34 24.60
N CYS A 370 8.57 0.26 23.70
CA CYS A 370 9.89 -0.31 24.01
C CYS A 370 10.59 0.45 25.15
N LEU A 371 10.54 1.78 25.13
CA LEU A 371 11.11 2.60 26.22
C LEU A 371 10.40 2.39 27.56
N THR A 372 9.10 2.10 27.54
CA THR A 372 8.33 1.77 28.74
C THR A 372 8.80 0.46 29.35
N GLN A 373 9.04 -0.57 28.51
CA GLN A 373 9.60 -1.86 28.93
C GLN A 373 11.01 -1.72 29.55
N GLU A 374 11.80 -0.73 29.11
CA GLU A 374 13.10 -0.40 29.69
C GLU A 374 13.02 0.50 30.94
N GLY A 375 11.82 0.83 31.44
CA GLY A 375 11.64 1.73 32.58
C GLY A 375 11.94 3.21 32.28
N ARG A 376 12.14 3.60 31.02
CA ARG A 376 12.43 4.98 30.60
C ARG A 376 11.14 5.79 30.42
N LEU A 377 10.33 5.87 31.47
CA LEU A 377 8.95 6.38 31.44
C LEU A 377 8.83 7.83 30.95
N THR A 378 9.71 8.73 31.41
CA THR A 378 9.71 10.15 30.98
C THR A 378 9.96 10.29 29.48
N ASN A 379 10.86 9.48 28.93
CA ASN A 379 11.14 9.48 27.50
C ASN A 379 9.97 8.89 26.71
N ALA A 380 9.39 7.79 27.19
CA ALA A 380 8.21 7.18 26.58
C ALA A 380 7.04 8.19 26.52
N TYR A 381 6.75 8.87 27.63
CA TYR A 381 5.70 9.90 27.68
C TYR A 381 5.96 11.05 26.70
N SER A 382 7.19 11.59 26.66
CA SER A 382 7.57 12.65 25.72
C SER A 382 7.35 12.23 24.25
N ILE A 383 7.69 10.98 23.91
CA ILE A 383 7.49 10.44 22.56
C ILE A 383 6.01 10.25 22.24
N LEU A 384 5.19 9.76 23.17
CA LEU A 384 3.75 9.64 22.98
C LEU A 384 3.08 11.00 22.77
N CYS A 385 3.50 12.03 23.52
CA CYS A 385 3.05 13.40 23.28
C CYS A 385 3.43 13.90 21.88
N LYS A 386 4.63 13.58 21.38
CA LYS A 386 5.02 13.89 19.99
C LYS A 386 4.15 13.17 18.99
N SER A 387 3.81 11.91 19.22
CA SER A 387 2.88 11.15 18.36
C SER A 387 1.50 11.79 18.32
N MET A 388 0.93 12.19 19.46
CA MET A 388 -0.38 12.86 19.52
C MET A 388 -0.41 14.21 18.80
N LYS A 389 0.73 14.92 18.75
CA LYS A 389 0.84 16.17 17.96
C LYS A 389 0.80 15.93 16.45
N LEU A 390 1.20 14.75 15.98
CA LEU A 390 1.12 14.40 14.56
C LEU A 390 -0.31 14.02 14.17
N ILE A 391 -0.96 13.18 14.97
CA ILE A 391 -2.35 12.75 14.77
C ILE A 391 -3.04 12.73 16.13
N ASN A 392 -4.04 13.58 16.31
CA ASN A 392 -4.76 13.68 17.58
C ASN A 392 -5.94 12.69 17.66
N GLU A 393 -6.65 12.45 16.58
CA GLU A 393 -7.81 11.54 16.55
C GLU A 393 -7.38 10.09 16.26
N ASN A 394 -8.03 9.11 16.90
CA ASN A 394 -7.74 7.68 16.71
C ASN A 394 -6.24 7.34 16.80
N ASN A 395 -5.55 7.85 17.82
CA ASN A 395 -4.13 7.57 18.05
C ASN A 395 -3.96 6.63 19.24
N GLY A 396 -3.29 5.48 19.02
CA GLY A 396 -2.96 4.50 20.06
C GLY A 396 -2.15 5.09 21.22
N ALA A 397 -1.50 6.23 21.01
CA ALA A 397 -0.79 6.98 22.05
C ALA A 397 -1.67 7.31 23.27
N LYS A 398 -2.95 7.63 23.05
CA LYS A 398 -3.89 7.97 24.14
C LYS A 398 -4.03 6.82 25.12
N TRP A 399 -4.21 5.61 24.59
CA TRP A 399 -4.34 4.41 25.40
C TRP A 399 -3.03 4.11 26.15
N LYS A 400 -1.88 4.24 25.48
CA LYS A 400 -0.56 4.03 26.11
C LYS A 400 -0.26 5.05 27.22
N ILE A 401 -0.59 6.33 27.02
CA ILE A 401 -0.46 7.35 28.07
C ILE A 401 -1.35 7.01 29.27
N ALA A 402 -2.60 6.60 29.03
CA ALA A 402 -3.50 6.20 30.12
C ALA A 402 -2.92 5.01 30.91
N THR A 403 -2.36 4.01 30.24
CA THR A 403 -1.71 2.87 30.92
C THR A 403 -0.47 3.28 31.73
N LEU A 404 0.36 4.20 31.22
CA LEU A 404 1.53 4.74 31.92
C LEU A 404 1.12 5.50 33.19
N ILE A 405 0.11 6.35 33.09
CA ILE A 405 -0.42 7.13 34.21
C ILE A 405 -0.99 6.19 35.28
N ASN A 406 -1.80 5.20 34.87
CA ASN A 406 -2.39 4.23 35.79
C ASN A 406 -1.32 3.40 36.52
N ALA A 407 -0.27 2.96 35.82
CA ALA A 407 0.87 2.26 36.44
C ALA A 407 1.58 3.13 37.48
N ALA A 408 1.81 4.42 37.18
CA ALA A 408 2.40 5.36 38.12
C ALA A 408 1.52 5.64 39.35
N PHE A 409 0.19 5.71 39.17
CA PHE A 409 -0.76 5.83 40.28
C PHE A 409 -0.78 4.59 41.17
N ARG A 410 -0.79 3.38 40.59
CA ARG A 410 -0.74 2.13 41.36
C ARG A 410 0.54 2.01 42.18
N TYR A 411 1.68 2.41 41.62
CA TYR A 411 2.94 2.44 42.37
C TYR A 411 2.90 3.41 43.57
N ARG A 412 2.22 4.55 43.44
CA ARG A 412 2.05 5.50 44.55
C ARG A 412 1.05 5.05 45.61
N LEU A 413 0.04 4.26 45.23
CA LEU A 413 -1.02 3.79 46.13
C LEU A 413 -0.71 2.43 46.77
N GLY A 414 0.15 1.61 46.15
CA GLY A 414 0.57 0.28 46.60
C GLY A 414 1.89 0.25 47.36
N GLY A 415 2.30 1.38 47.95
CA GLY A 415 3.40 1.41 48.92
C GLY A 415 2.94 0.94 50.30
N GLN A 416 2.47 -0.31 50.41
CA GLN A 416 2.44 -1.17 51.60
C GLN A 416 2.55 -2.62 51.17
#